data_AF-A0A8T0M0E6-F1
#
_entry.id   AF-A0A8T0M0E6-F1
#
_cell.length_a   1.000
_cell.length_b   1.000
_cell.length_c   1.000
_cell.angle_alpha   90.00
_cell.angle_beta   90.00
_cell.angle_gamma   90.00
#
_symmetry.space_group_name_H-M   'P 1'
#
loop_
_entity.id
_entity.type
_entity.pdbx_description
1 polymer ?
#
loop_
_entity_poly.entity_id
_entity_poly.type
_entity_poly.pdbx_seq_one_letter_code
_entity_poly.pdbx_strand_id
1 'polypeptide(L)'
;MVIDKMKQFPELLTLQRDGLLSLAEYAHQAEGHIAIITSSGGIISIVDAMASLPDDVSANMAGLSVLAHPKIADETIVRVNPESRRLVLSAMERFPLNEQVQGLSCLALANLSLRQGT
;
A
#
# COMPACT_ATOMS: atom_id res chain seq x y z
N MET A 1 9.71 12.93 6.35
CA MET A 1 9.47 12.09 5.16
C MET A 1 8.00 12.19 4.74
N VAL A 2 7.61 11.82 3.51
CA VAL A 2 6.20 11.88 3.05
C VAL A 2 5.27 11.10 4.00
N ILE A 3 5.70 9.92 4.45
CA ILE A 3 4.96 9.08 5.42
C ILE A 3 4.67 9.83 6.73
N ASP A 4 5.60 10.63 7.25
CA ASP A 4 5.37 11.38 8.49
C ASP A 4 4.30 12.45 8.31
N LYS A 5 4.25 13.07 7.13
CA LYS A 5 3.21 14.06 6.80
C LYS A 5 1.86 13.42 6.60
N MET A 6 1.80 12.24 5.97
CA MET A 6 0.58 11.46 5.86
C MET A 6 0.03 11.08 7.24
N LYS A 7 0.90 10.68 8.19
CA LYS A 7 0.51 10.39 9.57
C LYS A 7 0.07 11.64 10.35
N GLN A 8 0.73 12.77 10.11
CA GLN A 8 0.42 14.03 10.79
C GLN A 8 -0.93 14.63 10.36
N PHE A 9 -1.34 14.39 9.11
CA PHE A 9 -2.53 14.99 8.51
C PHE A 9 -3.44 13.94 7.84
N PRO A 10 -3.97 12.95 8.59
CA PRO A 10 -4.75 11.84 8.03
C PRO A 10 -6.03 12.30 7.32
N GLU A 11 -6.65 13.37 7.81
CA GLU A 11 -7.91 13.90 7.27
C GLU A 11 -7.74 14.75 6.00
N LEU A 12 -6.51 15.14 5.67
CA LEU A 12 -6.24 15.95 4.48
C LEU A 12 -6.14 15.05 3.25
N LEU A 13 -7.29 14.71 2.66
CA LEU A 13 -7.42 13.72 1.58
C LEU A 13 -6.51 13.99 0.37
N THR A 14 -6.33 15.25 -0.03
CA THR A 14 -5.41 15.61 -1.11
C THR A 14 -3.96 15.25 -0.78
N LEU A 15 -3.53 15.48 0.46
CA LEU A 15 -2.19 15.09 0.93
C LEU A 15 -2.04 13.57 0.97
N GLN A 16 -3.09 12.84 1.35
CA GLN A 16 -3.06 11.37 1.32
C GLN A 16 -2.92 10.83 -0.10
N ARG A 17 -3.68 11.40 -1.05
CA ARG A 17 -3.61 11.03 -2.48
C ARG A 17 -2.22 11.30 -3.05
N ASP A 18 -1.71 12.52 -2.88
CA ASP A 18 -0.40 12.92 -3.40
C ASP A 18 0.73 12.14 -2.72
N GLY A 19 0.57 11.83 -1.44
CA GLY A 19 1.48 10.97 -0.68
C GLY A 19 1.55 9.55 -1.26
N LEU A 20 0.40 8.93 -1.54
CA LEU A 20 0.34 7.61 -2.17
C LEU A 20 1.01 7.59 -3.55
N LEU A 21 0.71 8.57 -4.40
CA LEU A 21 1.32 8.70 -5.72
C LEU A 21 2.85 8.87 -5.63
N SER A 22 3.31 9.76 -4.75
CA SER A 22 4.73 10.00 -4.53
C SER A 22 5.47 8.77 -4.01
N LEU A 23 4.83 7.99 -3.11
CA LEU A 23 5.41 6.77 -2.58
C LEU A 23 5.48 5.66 -3.64
N ALA A 24 4.49 5.55 -4.52
CA ALA A 24 4.51 4.61 -5.63
C ALA A 24 5.65 4.93 -6.61
N GLU A 25 5.82 6.20 -6.98
CA GLU A 25 6.95 6.64 -7.81
C GLU A 25 8.29 6.35 -7.13
N TYR A 26 8.42 6.72 -5.85
CA TYR A 26 9.63 6.49 -5.07
C TYR A 26 9.99 5.00 -4.97
N ALA A 27 9.01 4.13 -4.74
CA ALA A 27 9.19 2.68 -4.68
C ALA A 27 9.70 2.09 -6.00
N HIS A 28 9.26 2.61 -7.15
CA HIS A 28 9.67 2.11 -8.47
C HIS A 28 11.06 2.58 -8.91
N GLN A 29 11.64 3.60 -8.26
CA GLN A 29 12.95 4.12 -8.63
C GLN A 29 14.11 3.20 -8.24
N ALA A 30 13.99 2.49 -7.11
CA ALA A 30 15.02 1.57 -6.65
C ALA A 30 14.47 0.57 -5.63
N GLU A 31 14.88 -0.69 -5.72
CA GLU A 31 14.42 -1.76 -4.80
C GLU A 31 14.70 -1.42 -3.33
N GLY A 32 15.81 -0.74 -3.03
CA GLY A 32 16.18 -0.35 -1.66
C GLY A 32 15.23 0.66 -1.01
N HIS A 33 14.41 1.36 -1.80
CA HIS A 33 13.43 2.32 -1.28
C HIS A 33 12.28 1.62 -0.53
N ILE A 34 11.96 0.37 -0.88
CA ILE A 34 10.94 -0.41 -0.16
C ILE A 34 11.31 -0.56 1.31
N ALA A 35 12.58 -0.88 1.62
CA ALA A 35 13.06 -1.00 3.00
C ALA A 35 12.93 0.31 3.79
N ILE A 36 13.10 1.46 3.13
CA ILE A 36 12.92 2.79 3.75
C ILE A 36 11.43 3.04 4.05
N ILE A 37 10.55 2.71 3.11
CA ILE A 37 9.09 2.81 3.27
C ILE A 37 8.65 1.92 4.45
N THR A 38 9.06 0.65 4.48
CA THR A 38 8.64 -0.31 5.51
C THR A 38 9.18 0.05 6.89
N SER A 39 10.47 0.37 7.03
CA SER A 39 11.10 0.74 8.30
C SER A 39 10.48 1.99 8.93
N SER A 40 9.91 2.87 8.11
CA SER A 40 9.19 4.07 8.56
C SER A 40 7.71 3.83 8.91
N GLY A 41 7.25 2.57 8.91
CA GLY A 41 5.84 2.22 9.13
C GLY A 41 4.94 2.58 7.94
N GLY A 42 5.49 2.67 6.73
CA GLY A 42 4.79 3.10 5.53
C GLY A 42 3.64 2.19 5.12
N ILE A 43 3.70 0.89 5.41
CA ILE A 43 2.62 -0.05 5.09
C ILE A 43 1.29 0.38 5.74
N ILE A 44 1.32 0.70 7.03
CA ILE A 44 0.13 1.14 7.76
C ILE A 44 -0.38 2.46 7.17
N SER A 45 0.52 3.43 6.96
CA SER A 45 0.15 4.73 6.39
C SER A 45 -0.43 4.63 4.97
N ILE A 46 0.07 3.73 4.14
CA ILE A 46 -0.46 3.47 2.79
C ILE A 46 -1.89 2.90 2.91
N VAL A 47 -2.09 1.91 3.77
CA VAL A 47 -3.41 1.27 3.99
C VAL A 47 -4.42 2.28 4.53
N ASP A 48 -4.04 3.10 5.52
CA ASP A 48 -4.91 4.11 6.11
C ASP A 48 -5.29 5.20 5.09
N ALA A 49 -4.33 5.61 4.25
CA ALA A 49 -4.58 6.57 3.18
C ALA A 49 -5.53 6.02 2.12
N MET A 50 -5.35 4.76 1.69
CA MET A 50 -6.28 4.08 0.80
C MET A 50 -7.67 3.92 1.43
N ALA A 51 -7.75 3.65 2.73
CA ALA A 51 -9.02 3.56 3.46
C ALA A 51 -9.79 4.88 3.46
N SER A 52 -9.05 5.99 3.49
CA SER A 52 -9.60 7.35 3.44
C SER A 52 -9.99 7.79 2.02
N LEU A 53 -9.54 7.06 1.00
CA LEU A 53 -9.73 7.34 -0.42
C LEU A 53 -10.32 6.13 -1.17
N PRO A 54 -11.43 5.51 -0.71
CA PRO A 54 -11.88 4.21 -1.23
C PRO A 54 -12.35 4.28 -2.69
N ASP A 55 -12.89 5.41 -3.12
CA ASP A 55 -13.40 5.60 -4.48
C ASP A 55 -12.36 6.22 -5.44
N ASP A 56 -11.17 6.56 -4.95
CA ASP A 56 -10.08 7.11 -5.76
C ASP A 56 -9.24 5.97 -6.35
N VAL A 57 -9.54 5.64 -7.61
CA VAL A 57 -8.87 4.55 -8.32
C VAL A 57 -7.35 4.78 -8.44
N SER A 58 -6.91 6.02 -8.64
CA SER A 58 -5.48 6.34 -8.78
C SER A 58 -4.76 6.17 -7.46
N ALA A 59 -5.35 6.63 -6.36
CA ALA A 59 -4.80 6.44 -5.02
C ALA A 59 -4.70 4.95 -4.66
N ASN A 60 -5.76 4.17 -4.93
CA ASN A 60 -5.77 2.73 -4.66
C ASN A 60 -4.73 2.00 -5.51
N MET A 61 -4.63 2.29 -6.80
CA MET A 61 -3.60 1.71 -7.66
C MET A 61 -2.19 2.04 -7.16
N ALA A 62 -1.94 3.28 -6.75
CA ALA A 62 -0.64 3.68 -6.23
C ALA A 62 -0.26 2.91 -4.95
N GLY A 63 -1.17 2.86 -3.97
CA GLY A 63 -0.95 2.10 -2.74
C GLY A 63 -0.76 0.61 -3.00
N LEU A 64 -1.62 0.01 -3.84
CA LEU A 64 -1.51 -1.40 -4.24
C LEU A 64 -0.21 -1.69 -4.97
N SER A 65 0.29 -0.77 -5.81
CA SER A 65 1.55 -0.93 -6.52
C SER A 65 2.74 -1.06 -5.57
N VAL A 66 2.76 -0.26 -4.51
CA VAL A 66 3.79 -0.38 -3.46
C VAL A 66 3.66 -1.73 -2.74
N LEU A 67 2.44 -2.11 -2.34
CA LEU A 67 2.18 -3.37 -1.62
C LEU A 67 2.44 -4.63 -2.48
N ALA A 68 2.27 -4.52 -3.79
CA ALA A 68 2.53 -5.57 -4.78
C ALA A 68 4.04 -5.77 -5.06
N HIS A 69 4.90 -4.87 -4.59
CA HIS A 69 6.34 -4.99 -4.82
C HIS A 69 6.91 -6.25 -4.12
N PRO A 70 7.69 -7.12 -4.80
CA PRO A 70 8.13 -8.40 -4.24
C PRO A 70 8.86 -8.29 -2.90
N LYS A 71 9.68 -7.25 -2.73
CA LYS A 71 10.38 -6.94 -1.46
C LYS A 71 9.48 -6.69 -0.26
N ILE A 72 8.19 -6.41 -0.47
CA ILE A 72 7.22 -6.33 0.62
C ILE A 72 7.15 -7.68 1.35
N ALA A 73 7.21 -8.81 0.65
CA ALA A 73 7.20 -10.13 1.30
C ALA A 73 8.39 -10.35 2.24
N ASP A 74 9.58 -9.88 1.86
CA ASP A 74 10.81 -9.98 2.65
C ASP A 74 10.73 -9.11 3.92
N GLU A 75 10.11 -7.93 3.80
CA GLU A 75 10.04 -6.91 4.85
C GLU A 75 8.82 -7.05 5.78
N THR A 76 7.78 -7.77 5.36
CA THR A 76 6.50 -7.86 6.07
C THR A 76 6.41 -8.96 7.11
N ILE A 77 7.47 -9.77 7.24
CA ILE A 77 7.53 -11.00 8.06
C ILE A 77 7.08 -10.77 9.52
N VAL A 78 7.08 -9.53 10.03
CA VAL A 78 6.78 -9.23 11.44
C VAL A 78 5.53 -8.36 11.68
N ARG A 79 4.92 -7.68 10.68
CA ARG A 79 4.06 -6.49 10.99
C ARG A 79 2.81 -6.23 10.13
N VAL A 80 2.21 -7.23 9.49
CA VAL A 80 0.98 -6.98 8.69
C VAL A 80 -0.28 -7.22 9.50
N ASN A 81 -1.03 -6.15 9.74
CA ASN A 81 -2.36 -6.17 10.36
C ASN A 81 -3.36 -6.92 9.44
N PRO A 82 -4.22 -7.81 9.97
CA PRO A 82 -5.36 -8.36 9.24
C PRO A 82 -6.17 -7.34 8.43
N GLU A 83 -6.31 -6.11 8.94
CA GLU A 83 -7.02 -5.02 8.24
C GLU A 83 -6.39 -4.65 6.90
N SER A 84 -5.06 -4.78 6.74
CA SER A 84 -4.38 -4.50 5.47
C SER A 84 -4.85 -5.44 4.36
N ARG A 85 -5.06 -6.73 4.67
CA ARG A 85 -5.60 -7.69 3.68
C ARG A 85 -7.06 -7.42 3.35
N ARG A 86 -7.87 -7.08 4.37
CA ARG A 86 -9.28 -6.74 4.18
C ARG A 86 -9.44 -5.52 3.29
N LEU A 87 -8.56 -4.53 3.44
CA LEU A 87 -8.57 -3.34 2.60
C LEU A 87 -8.23 -3.64 1.13
N VAL A 88 -7.24 -4.50 0.87
CA VAL A 88 -6.92 -4.92 -0.50
C VAL A 88 -8.12 -5.64 -1.14
N LEU A 89 -8.81 -6.53 -0.41
CA LEU A 89 -10.04 -7.16 -0.89
C LEU A 89 -11.15 -6.14 -1.15
N SER A 90 -11.31 -5.15 -0.27
CA SER A 90 -12.30 -4.09 -0.45
C SER A 90 -12.03 -3.27 -1.72
N ALA A 91 -10.77 -2.99 -2.06
CA ALA A 91 -10.42 -2.34 -3.32
C ALA A 91 -10.78 -3.21 -4.55
N MET A 92 -10.58 -4.53 -4.47
CA MET A 92 -11.00 -5.46 -5.54
C MET A 92 -12.53 -5.45 -5.73
N GLU A 93 -13.29 -5.48 -4.64
CA GLU A 93 -14.76 -5.42 -4.66
C GLU A 93 -15.29 -4.08 -5.19
N ARG A 94 -14.60 -2.99 -4.87
CA ARG A 94 -14.94 -1.64 -5.31
C ARG A 94 -14.68 -1.43 -6.80
N PHE A 95 -13.58 -1.98 -7.32
CA PHE A 95 -13.16 -1.84 -8.72
C PHE A 95 -13.08 -3.19 -9.45
N PRO A 96 -14.22 -3.90 -9.60
CA PRO A 96 -14.23 -5.28 -10.10
C PRO A 96 -13.80 -5.40 -11.57
N LEU A 97 -13.99 -4.34 -12.36
CA LEU A 97 -13.66 -4.30 -13.78
C LEU A 97 -12.32 -3.62 -14.08
N ASN A 98 -11.60 -3.14 -13.07
CA ASN A 98 -10.29 -2.53 -13.26
C ASN A 98 -9.20 -3.61 -13.17
N GLU A 99 -8.74 -4.09 -14.33
CA GLU A 99 -7.75 -5.17 -14.43
C GLU A 99 -6.44 -4.86 -13.68
N GLN A 100 -6.02 -3.59 -13.66
CA GLN A 100 -4.80 -3.18 -12.95
C GLN A 100 -4.98 -3.28 -11.44
N VAL A 101 -6.11 -2.80 -10.91
CA VAL A 101 -6.45 -2.96 -9.48
C VAL A 101 -6.51 -4.44 -9.12
N GLN A 102 -7.17 -5.28 -9.94
CA GLN A 102 -7.26 -6.72 -9.68
C GLN A 102 -5.86 -7.37 -9.65
N GLY A 103 -5.03 -7.12 -10.66
CA GLY A 103 -3.69 -7.68 -10.76
C GLY A 103 -2.78 -7.26 -9.61
N LEU A 104 -2.73 -5.95 -9.31
CA LEU A 104 -1.94 -5.43 -8.19
C LEU A 104 -2.45 -5.96 -6.84
N SER A 105 -3.77 -6.10 -6.67
CA SER A 105 -4.35 -6.64 -5.44
C SER A 105 -3.99 -8.10 -5.22
N CYS A 106 -4.00 -8.94 -6.27
CA CYS A 106 -3.55 -10.33 -6.17
C CYS A 106 -2.09 -10.43 -5.71
N LEU A 107 -1.20 -9.61 -6.29
CA LEU A 107 0.21 -9.56 -5.91
C LEU A 107 0.39 -9.03 -4.48
N ALA A 108 -0.30 -7.96 -4.12
CA ALA A 108 -0.28 -7.40 -2.78
C ALA A 108 -0.76 -8.43 -1.74
N LEU A 109 -1.86 -9.14 -2.01
CA LEU A 109 -2.35 -10.20 -1.12
C LEU A 109 -1.34 -11.34 -0.99
N ALA A 110 -0.68 -11.76 -2.07
CA ALA A 110 0.36 -12.77 -2.02
C ALA A 110 1.50 -12.34 -1.10
N ASN A 111 2.02 -11.12 -1.30
CA ASN A 111 3.11 -10.58 -0.47
C ASN A 111 2.70 -10.44 1.00
N LEU A 112 1.48 -9.96 1.28
CA LEU A 112 0.95 -9.76 2.64
C LEU A 112 0.49 -11.05 3.34
N SER A 113 0.46 -12.17 2.61
CA SER A 113 0.06 -13.49 3.12
C SER A 113 1.24 -14.44 3.32
N LEU A 114 2.42 -14.11 2.79
CA LEU A 114 3.64 -14.87 3.03
C LEU A 114 4.05 -14.77 4.50
N ARG A 115 3.62 -15.75 5.28
CA ARG A 115 4.21 -16.07 6.58
C ARG A 115 5.40 -16.98 6.33
N GLN A 116 6.61 -16.59 6.73
CA GLN A 116 7.61 -17.62 7.00
C GLN A 116 7.14 -18.35 8.27
N GLY A 117 6.72 -19.60 8.09
CA GLY A 117 6.41 -20.48 9.21
C GLY A 117 7.61 -20.53 10.16
N THR A 118 7.35 -20.24 11.42
CA THR A 118 8.20 -20.67 12.55
C THR A 118 8.17 -22.19 12.66
#